data_AF-A0A8T3BDY1-F1
#
_entry.id   AF-A0A8T3BDY1-F1
#
_cell.length_a   1.000
_cell.length_b   1.000
_cell.length_c   1.000
_cell.angle_alpha   90.00
_cell.angle_beta   90.00
_cell.angle_gamma   90.00
#
_symmetry.space_group_name_H-M   'P 1'
#
loop_
_entity.id
_entity.type
_entity.pdbx_description
1 polymer ?
#
loop_
_entity_poly.entity_id
_entity_poly.type
_entity_poly.pdbx_seq_one_letter_code
_entity_poly.pdbx_strand_id
1 'polypeptide(L)'
;MENQEAKGCVFRIQKCAFDLLSMEDDLINEEDDDIWWELIRREICLKSTFLYCDLNRVISSSADELKRTLTDLANSLFQYLEELDDAIKSRSISLAQICYSDAALVLQEIMAALIPGY
;
A
#
# COMPACT_ATOMS: atom_id res chain seq x y z
N MET A 1 10.56 16.42 19.19
CA MET A 1 10.74 14.96 19.09
C MET A 1 9.69 14.34 18.16
N GLU A 2 8.40 14.68 18.30
CA GLU A 2 7.30 14.22 17.42
C GLU A 2 7.52 14.50 15.92
N ASN A 3 8.12 15.65 15.55
CA ASN A 3 8.39 15.99 14.15
C ASN A 3 9.42 15.06 13.47
N GLN A 4 10.31 14.41 14.22
CA GLN A 4 11.29 13.48 13.65
C GLN A 4 10.71 12.08 13.43
N GLU A 5 9.80 11.65 14.31
CA GLU A 5 9.09 10.37 14.18
C GLU A 5 8.13 10.40 12.98
N ALA A 6 7.37 11.49 12.81
CA ALA A 6 6.48 11.66 11.67
C ALA A 6 7.23 11.63 10.32
N LYS A 7 8.36 12.32 10.23
CA LYS A 7 9.24 12.26 9.03
C LYS A 7 9.75 10.86 8.74
N GLY A 8 10.09 10.10 9.78
CA GLY A 8 10.49 8.70 9.64
C GLY A 8 9.36 7.80 9.13
N CYS A 9 8.13 8.03 9.60
CA CYS A 9 6.94 7.31 9.12
C CYS A 9 6.66 7.63 7.65
N VAL A 10 6.65 8.91 7.28
CA VAL A 10 6.43 9.35 5.89
C VAL A 10 7.48 8.75 4.95
N PHE A 11 8.75 8.75 5.34
CA PHE A 11 9.81 8.13 4.56
C PHE A 11 9.57 6.63 4.33
N ARG A 12 9.17 5.89 5.38
CA ARG A 12 8.85 4.45 5.25
C ARG A 12 7.60 4.20 4.42
N ILE A 13 6.57 5.06 4.52
CA ILE A 13 5.38 5.01 3.66
C ILE A 13 5.80 5.15 2.20
N GLN A 14 6.59 6.18 1.88
CA GLN A 14 7.08 6.42 0.52
C GLN A 14 7.90 5.24 -0.01
N LYS A 15 8.73 4.64 0.86
CA LYS A 15 9.53 3.47 0.46
C LYS A 15 8.65 2.25 0.19
N CYS A 16 7.66 1.97 1.04
CA CYS A 16 6.73 0.86 0.82
C CYS A 16 5.87 1.08 -0.42
N ALA A 17 5.39 2.30 -0.65
CA ALA A 17 4.62 2.66 -1.83
C ALA A 17 5.45 2.48 -3.11
N PHE A 18 6.70 2.95 -3.13
CA PHE A 18 7.61 2.74 -4.26
C PHE A 18 7.82 1.25 -4.55
N ASP A 19 8.12 0.46 -3.52
CA ASP A 19 8.35 -0.97 -3.67
C ASP A 19 7.10 -1.66 -4.23
N LEU A 20 5.90 -1.40 -3.68
CA LEU A 20 4.64 -1.96 -4.17
C LEU A 20 4.31 -1.54 -5.61
N LEU A 21 4.50 -0.26 -5.95
CA LEU A 21 4.28 0.26 -7.31
C LEU A 21 5.26 -0.32 -8.34
N SER A 22 6.36 -0.94 -7.90
CA SER A 22 7.32 -1.59 -8.77
C SER A 22 7.01 -3.07 -9.01
N MET A 23 5.97 -3.62 -8.37
CA MET A 23 5.59 -5.05 -8.45
C MET A 23 4.62 -5.38 -9.60
N GLU A 24 4.29 -4.43 -10.47
CA GLU A 24 3.33 -4.65 -11.56
C GLU A 24 3.76 -5.83 -12.45
N ASP A 25 5.02 -5.83 -12.88
CA ASP A 25 5.58 -6.89 -13.72
C ASP A 25 5.61 -8.25 -13.00
N ASP A 26 5.82 -8.25 -11.68
CA ASP A 26 5.88 -9.47 -10.86
C ASP A 26 4.51 -10.18 -10.79
N LEU A 27 3.42 -9.41 -10.82
CA LEU A 27 2.04 -9.92 -10.78
C LEU A 27 1.55 -10.51 -12.11
N ILE A 28 2.26 -10.27 -13.21
CA ILE A 28 1.88 -10.66 -14.58
C ILE A 28 2.60 -11.96 -15.01
N ASN A 29 3.23 -12.68 -14.07
CA ASN A 29 3.90 -13.92 -14.43
C ASN A 29 2.89 -15.06 -14.71
N GLU A 30 2.86 -15.54 -15.96
CA GLU A 30 1.99 -16.64 -16.42
C GLU A 30 2.50 -18.03 -16.00
N GLU A 31 3.71 -18.12 -15.46
CA GLU A 31 4.22 -19.36 -14.87
C GLU A 31 3.55 -19.57 -13.49
N ASP A 32 2.49 -20.39 -13.46
CA ASP A 32 1.76 -20.83 -12.25
C ASP A 32 2.68 -21.65 -11.33
N ASP A 33 3.61 -20.96 -10.67
CA ASP A 33 4.49 -21.48 -9.64
C ASP A 33 3.91 -21.14 -8.27
N ASP A 34 3.51 -22.19 -7.53
CA ASP A 34 3.01 -22.09 -6.14
C ASP A 34 3.93 -21.26 -5.24
N ILE A 35 5.26 -21.40 -5.44
CA ILE A 35 6.27 -20.68 -4.66
C ILE A 35 6.20 -19.19 -5.01
N TRP A 36 6.01 -18.86 -6.29
CA TRP A 36 5.97 -17.47 -6.74
C TRP A 36 4.78 -16.70 -6.17
N TRP A 37 3.57 -17.30 -6.25
CA TRP A 37 2.38 -16.73 -5.65
C TRP A 37 2.53 -16.51 -4.13
N GLU A 38 3.14 -17.47 -3.42
CA GLU A 38 3.37 -17.32 -1.99
C GLU A 38 4.36 -16.18 -1.69
N LEU A 39 5.43 -16.04 -2.48
CA LEU A 39 6.42 -14.99 -2.32
C LEU A 39 5.83 -13.59 -2.54
N ILE A 40 5.09 -13.40 -3.64
CA ILE A 40 4.37 -12.14 -3.92
C ILE A 40 3.45 -11.78 -2.76
N ARG A 41 2.63 -12.75 -2.31
CA ARG A 41 1.69 -12.54 -1.21
C ARG A 41 2.40 -12.10 0.07
N ARG A 42 3.50 -12.77 0.43
CA ARG A 42 4.29 -12.44 1.62
C ARG A 42 4.88 -11.03 1.53
N GLU A 43 5.39 -10.63 0.37
CA GLU A 43 5.94 -9.28 0.18
C GLU A 43 4.84 -8.22 0.32
N ILE A 44 3.69 -8.41 -0.34
CA ILE A 44 2.54 -7.50 -0.23
C ILE A 44 2.07 -7.39 1.22
N CYS A 45 1.88 -8.52 1.94
CA CYS A 45 1.48 -8.50 3.34
C CYS A 45 2.49 -7.75 4.23
N LEU A 46 3.79 -7.94 3.98
CA LEU A 46 4.85 -7.27 4.74
C LEU A 46 4.77 -5.75 4.53
N LYS A 47 4.74 -5.29 3.28
CA LYS A 47 4.63 -3.85 2.96
C LYS A 47 3.33 -3.24 3.50
N SER A 48 2.21 -3.96 3.37
CA SER A 48 0.90 -3.54 3.88
C SER A 48 0.93 -3.35 5.39
N THR A 49 1.62 -4.22 6.12
CA THR A 49 1.78 -4.11 7.59
C THR A 49 2.56 -2.85 7.98
N PHE A 50 3.64 -2.54 7.26
CA PHE A 50 4.39 -1.30 7.49
C PHE A 50 3.55 -0.07 7.18
N LEU A 51 2.86 -0.06 6.03
CA LEU A 51 1.95 1.01 5.65
C LEU A 51 0.87 1.22 6.72
N TYR A 52 0.25 0.16 7.22
CA TYR A 52 -0.78 0.27 8.26
C TYR A 52 -0.26 0.92 9.53
N CYS A 53 0.91 0.49 10.00
CA CYS A 53 1.52 1.05 11.21
C CYS A 53 1.87 2.54 11.04
N ASP A 54 2.48 2.90 9.91
CA ASP A 54 2.98 4.25 9.68
C ASP A 54 1.87 5.22 9.28
N LEU A 55 0.91 4.81 8.45
CA LEU A 55 -0.27 5.62 8.11
C LEU A 55 -1.10 5.94 9.35
N ASN A 56 -1.34 4.97 10.24
CA ASN A 56 -2.06 5.23 11.49
C ASN A 56 -1.37 6.30 12.35
N ARG A 57 -0.03 6.28 12.44
CA ARG A 57 0.73 7.31 13.14
C ARG A 57 0.61 8.68 12.48
N VAL A 58 0.77 8.76 11.16
CA VAL A 58 0.68 10.01 10.40
C VAL A 58 -0.74 10.59 10.48
N ILE A 59 -1.77 9.77 10.27
CA ILE A 59 -3.19 10.16 10.38
C ILE A 59 -3.48 10.73 11.78
N SER A 60 -3.08 10.01 12.83
CA SER A 60 -3.34 10.43 14.21
C SER A 60 -2.73 11.78 14.55
N SER A 61 -1.56 12.10 13.98
CA SER A 61 -0.83 13.35 14.20
C SER A 61 -1.15 14.47 13.21
N SER A 62 -2.00 14.21 12.21
CA SER A 62 -2.38 15.18 11.17
C SER A 62 -3.47 16.16 11.62
N ALA A 63 -3.48 17.35 11.00
CA ALA A 63 -4.57 18.33 11.13
C ALA A 63 -5.89 17.79 10.53
N ASP A 64 -7.04 18.30 10.97
CA ASP A 64 -8.35 17.68 10.71
C ASP A 64 -8.68 17.47 9.23
N GLU A 65 -8.30 18.39 8.34
CA GLU A 65 -8.52 18.25 6.90
C GLU A 65 -7.67 17.12 6.31
N LEU A 66 -6.36 17.17 6.51
CA LEU A 66 -5.43 16.13 6.04
C LEU A 66 -5.73 14.77 6.68
N LYS A 67 -6.09 14.74 7.97
CA LYS A 67 -6.49 13.54 8.70
C LYS A 67 -7.67 12.85 8.03
N ARG A 68 -8.71 13.59 7.64
CA ARG A 68 -9.86 13.03 6.92
C ARG A 68 -9.44 12.45 5.58
N THR A 69 -8.74 13.22 4.76
CA THR A 69 -8.24 12.77 3.45
C THR A 69 -7.41 11.49 3.57
N LEU A 70 -6.42 11.46 4.48
CA LEU A 70 -5.57 10.29 4.66
C LEU A 70 -6.34 9.09 5.24
N THR A 71 -7.36 9.31 6.06
CA THR A 71 -8.20 8.22 6.58
C THR A 71 -9.00 7.56 5.46
N ASP A 72 -9.63 8.36 4.60
CA ASP A 72 -10.45 7.85 3.49
C ASP A 72 -9.59 7.10 2.47
N LEU A 73 -8.41 7.64 2.16
CA LEU A 73 -7.43 6.98 1.30
C LEU A 73 -6.90 5.69 1.92
N ALA A 74 -6.54 5.70 3.21
CA ALA A 74 -6.04 4.50 3.90
C ALA A 74 -7.10 3.39 3.93
N ASN A 75 -8.36 3.71 4.22
CA ASN A 75 -9.45 2.74 4.21
C ASN A 75 -9.61 2.10 2.83
N SER A 76 -9.59 2.92 1.77
CA SER A 76 -9.68 2.43 0.38
C SER A 76 -8.49 1.56 0.01
N LEU A 77 -7.27 1.97 0.37
CA LEU A 77 -6.06 1.20 0.14
C LEU A 77 -6.14 -0.18 0.79
N PHE A 78 -6.50 -0.25 2.08
CA PHE A 78 -6.52 -1.53 2.79
C PHE A 78 -7.65 -2.44 2.32
N GLN A 79 -8.76 -1.88 1.84
CA GLN A 79 -9.78 -2.68 1.16
C GLN A 79 -9.21 -3.33 -0.11
N TYR A 80 -8.58 -2.57 -1.00
CA TYR A 80 -8.02 -3.14 -2.23
C TYR A 80 -6.87 -4.11 -1.99
N LEU A 81 -6.06 -3.90 -0.93
CA LEU A 81 -5.01 -4.84 -0.54
C LEU A 81 -5.58 -6.16 0.02
N GLU A 82 -6.71 -6.11 0.73
CA GLU A 82 -7.44 -7.31 1.17
C GLU A 82 -8.00 -8.09 -0.04
N GLU A 83 -8.65 -7.38 -0.97
CA GLU A 83 -9.15 -7.97 -2.22
C GLU A 83 -8.01 -8.55 -3.08
N LEU A 84 -6.84 -7.90 -3.10
CA LEU A 84 -5.63 -8.38 -3.78
C LEU A 84 -5.08 -9.66 -3.13
N ASP A 85 -5.00 -9.74 -1.80
CA ASP A 85 -4.56 -10.96 -1.10
C ASP A 85 -5.51 -12.14 -1.40
N ASP A 86 -6.81 -11.89 -1.48
CA ASP A 86 -7.79 -12.91 -1.85
C ASP A 86 -7.70 -13.31 -3.34
N ALA A 87 -7.45 -12.37 -4.24
CA ALA A 87 -7.19 -12.64 -5.65
C ALA A 87 -5.92 -13.50 -5.83
N ILE A 88 -4.86 -13.20 -5.08
CA ILE A 88 -3.60 -13.98 -5.09
C ILE A 88 -3.84 -15.38 -4.52
N LYS A 89 -4.55 -15.52 -3.40
CA LYS A 89 -4.91 -16.85 -2.84
C LYS A 89 -5.72 -17.71 -3.81
N SER A 90 -6.60 -17.07 -4.56
CA SER A 90 -7.44 -17.75 -5.57
C SER A 90 -6.74 -17.90 -6.93
N ARG A 91 -5.51 -17.41 -7.08
CA ARG A 91 -4.70 -17.42 -8.31
C ARG A 91 -5.39 -16.78 -9.50
N SER A 92 -6.23 -15.79 -9.23
CA SER A 92 -6.92 -15.06 -10.29
C SER A 92 -6.05 -13.91 -10.75
N ILE A 93 -5.28 -14.14 -11.83
CA ILE A 93 -4.41 -13.11 -12.43
C ILE A 93 -5.21 -11.85 -12.76
N SER A 94 -6.37 -12.01 -13.41
CA SER A 94 -7.20 -10.87 -13.81
C SER A 94 -7.71 -10.05 -12.62
N LEU A 95 -8.14 -10.71 -11.54
CA LEU A 95 -8.58 -10.00 -10.34
C LEU A 95 -7.39 -9.35 -9.62
N ALA A 96 -6.26 -10.05 -9.53
CA ALA A 96 -5.05 -9.52 -8.91
C ALA A 96 -4.57 -8.25 -9.63
N GLN A 97 -4.60 -8.22 -10.96
CA GLN A 97 -4.27 -7.04 -11.76
C GLN A 97 -5.23 -5.87 -11.49
N ILE A 98 -6.54 -6.12 -11.39
CA ILE A 98 -7.54 -5.08 -11.11
C ILE A 98 -7.31 -4.50 -9.72
N CYS A 99 -7.28 -5.35 -8.69
CA CYS A 99 -7.10 -4.92 -7.30
C CYS A 99 -5.74 -4.23 -7.09
N TYR A 100 -4.68 -4.70 -7.76
CA TYR A 100 -3.38 -4.03 -7.77
C TYR A 100 -3.46 -2.64 -8.38
N SER A 101 -4.11 -2.51 -9.54
CA SER A 101 -4.24 -1.21 -10.22
C SER A 101 -4.99 -0.21 -9.35
N ASP A 102 -6.07 -0.64 -8.72
CA ASP A 102 -6.86 0.20 -7.81
C ASP A 102 -6.04 0.60 -6.56
N ALA A 103 -5.32 -0.35 -5.95
CA ALA A 103 -4.42 -0.06 -4.84
C ALA A 103 -3.27 0.90 -5.25
N ALA A 104 -2.72 0.74 -6.45
CA ALA A 104 -1.65 1.58 -6.98
C ALA A 104 -2.09 3.03 -7.16
N LEU A 105 -3.31 3.25 -7.68
CA LEU A 105 -3.89 4.60 -7.78
C LEU A 105 -4.01 5.26 -6.41
N VAL A 106 -4.55 4.54 -5.41
CA VAL A 106 -4.68 5.07 -4.05
C VAL A 106 -3.31 5.34 -3.41
N LEU A 107 -2.31 4.48 -3.64
CA LEU A 107 -0.93 4.72 -3.18
C LEU A 107 -0.34 6.00 -3.76
N GLN A 108 -0.58 6.27 -5.04
CA GLN A 108 -0.15 7.52 -5.69
C GLN A 108 -0.83 8.75 -5.07
N GLU A 109 -2.13 8.66 -4.76
CA GLU A 109 -2.87 9.73 -4.08
C GLU A 109 -2.36 9.97 -2.65
N ILE A 110 -2.08 8.90 -1.89
CA ILE A 110 -1.45 9.00 -0.57
C ILE A 110 -0.10 9.69 -0.66
N MET A 111 0.74 9.27 -1.61
CA MET A 111 2.04 9.91 -1.85
C MET A 111 1.86 11.40 -2.16
N ALA A 112 0.94 11.75 -3.05
CA ALA A 112 0.65 13.14 -3.42
C ALA A 112 0.15 13.97 -2.23
N ALA A 113 -0.68 13.41 -1.35
CA ALA A 113 -1.17 14.08 -0.15
C ALA A 113 -0.06 14.34 0.89
N LEU A 114 1.00 13.52 0.89
CA LEU A 114 2.12 13.65 1.83
C LEU A 114 3.24 14.59 1.33
N ILE A 115 3.30 14.89 0.02
CA ILE A 115 4.30 15.81 -0.57
C ILE A 115 4.23 17.25 -0.01
N PRO A 116 3.05 17.88 0.19
CA PRO A 116 2.97 19.28 0.65
C PRO A 116 3.26 19.47 2.15
N GLY A 117 3.35 18.39 2.93
CA GLY A 117 3.27 18.44 4.38
C GLY A 117 4.58 18.30 5.16
N TYR A 118 5.71 17.92 4.53
CA TYR A 118 6.95 17.52 5.22
C TYR A 118 8.27 17.97 4.59
#